data_AF-A0A7S3S7U6-F1
#
_entry.id   AF-A0A7S3S7U6-F1
#
_cell.length_a   1.000
_cell.length_b   1.000
_cell.length_c   1.000
_cell.angle_alpha   90.00
_cell.angle_beta   90.00
_cell.angle_gamma   90.00
#
_symmetry.space_group_name_H-M   'P 1'
#
loop_
_entity.id
_entity.type
_entity.pdbx_description
1 polymer ?
#
loop_
_entity_poly.entity_id
_entity_poly.type
_entity_poly.pdbx_seq_one_letter_code
_entity_poly.pdbx_strand_id
1 'polypeptide(L)'
;YHCAKCDRKVDARASIRLARPPPYLHITLERHHYDLQRGERKKLNNPVSFPRHLRLRISKSSGAAAPAASGEVETATSTIATYECVGYLEHVSDSAMSGHYTATLYQDDADAAELP
;
A
#
# COMPACT_ATOMS: atom_id res chain seq x y z
N TYR A 1 17.08 3.75 -17.10
CA TYR A 1 17.27 2.39 -17.66
C TYR A 1 17.98 2.49 -19.01
N HIS A 2 18.97 1.65 -19.33
CA HIS A 2 19.56 1.65 -20.67
C HIS A 2 18.74 0.74 -21.58
N CYS A 3 18.07 1.32 -22.58
CA CYS A 3 17.25 0.55 -23.51
C CYS A 3 18.11 0.00 -24.64
N ALA A 4 18.27 -1.32 -24.72
CA ALA A 4 19.06 -1.96 -25.78
C ALA A 4 18.51 -1.70 -27.19
N LYS A 5 17.19 -1.45 -27.34
CA LYS A 5 16.59 -1.12 -28.65
C LYS A 5 16.85 0.32 -29.10
N CYS A 6 17.00 1.25 -28.16
CA CYS A 6 17.21 2.67 -28.46
C CYS A 6 18.66 3.11 -28.26
N ASP A 7 19.52 2.21 -27.77
CA ASP A 7 20.92 2.42 -27.39
C ASP A 7 21.17 3.71 -26.60
N ARG A 8 20.28 4.00 -25.63
CA ARG A 8 20.37 5.20 -24.81
C ARG A 8 19.71 5.02 -23.45
N LYS A 9 20.07 5.91 -22.52
CA LYS A 9 19.36 6.03 -21.24
C LYS A 9 17.96 6.60 -21.50
N VAL A 10 16.96 5.89 -20.99
CA VAL A 10 15.55 6.27 -21.02
C VAL A 10 14.93 6.09 -19.64
N ASP A 11 13.82 6.79 -19.43
CA ASP A 11 12.96 6.63 -18.27
C ASP A 11 12.05 5.43 -18.47
N ALA A 12 12.28 4.37 -17.70
CA ALA A 12 11.43 3.19 -17.71
C ALA A 12 10.22 3.41 -16.81
N ARG A 13 9.05 2.90 -17.23
CA ARG A 13 7.86 2.84 -16.39
C ARG A 13 7.87 1.53 -15.61
N ALA A 14 7.80 1.62 -14.28
CA ALA A 14 7.62 0.48 -13.40
C ALA A 14 6.20 0.47 -12.85
N SER A 15 5.59 -0.72 -12.76
CA SER A 15 4.29 -0.91 -12.11
C SER A 15 4.33 -2.15 -11.26
N ILE A 16 3.70 -2.09 -10.08
CA ILE A 16 3.58 -3.22 -9.15
C ILE A 16 2.12 -3.65 -9.15
N ARG A 17 1.88 -4.97 -9.18
CA ARG A 17 0.54 -5.57 -9.11
C ARG A 17 0.55 -6.69 -8.10
N LEU A 18 -0.52 -6.79 -7.31
CA LEU A 18 -0.74 -7.96 -6.47
C LEU A 18 -1.18 -9.13 -7.35
N ALA A 19 -0.44 -10.23 -7.32
CA ALA A 19 -0.81 -11.43 -8.06
C ALA A 19 -1.98 -12.18 -7.39
N ARG A 20 -2.02 -12.15 -6.05
CA ARG A 20 -3.06 -12.76 -5.21
C ARG A 20 -3.30 -11.91 -3.96
N PRO A 21 -4.52 -11.90 -3.41
CA PRO A 21 -4.80 -11.26 -2.13
C PRO A 21 -4.10 -12.02 -1.00
N PRO A 22 -3.29 -11.36 -0.14
CA PRO A 22 -2.84 -11.98 1.10
C PRO A 22 -4.02 -12.14 2.07
N PRO A 23 -3.98 -13.13 2.99
CA PRO A 23 -5.02 -13.27 4.02
C PRO A 23 -5.03 -12.07 4.98
N TYR A 24 -3.84 -11.54 5.31
CA TYR A 24 -3.68 -10.33 6.11
C TYR A 24 -2.95 -9.27 5.28
N LEU A 25 -3.52 -8.07 5.23
CA LEU A 25 -2.93 -6.94 4.51
C LEU A 25 -2.35 -5.95 5.51
N HIS A 26 -1.03 -5.81 5.50
CA HIS A 26 -0.33 -4.78 6.27
C HIS A 26 0.02 -3.61 5.34
N ILE A 27 -0.49 -2.42 5.66
CA ILE A 27 -0.19 -1.19 4.93
C ILE A 27 0.68 -0.32 5.85
N THR A 28 1.93 -0.10 5.44
CA THR A 28 2.84 0.81 6.15
C THR A 28 2.86 2.15 5.44
N LEU A 29 2.57 3.22 6.18
CA LEU A 29 2.72 4.59 5.67
C LEU A 29 4.16 5.05 5.86
N GLU A 30 4.87 5.28 4.76
CA GLU A 30 6.24 5.80 4.81
C GLU A 30 6.22 7.30 5.15
N ARG A 31 6.19 7.59 6.45
CA ARG A 31 6.11 8.95 7.00
C ARG A 31 7.46 9.58 7.29
N HIS A 32 8.54 9.06 6.74
CA HIS A 32 9.88 9.59 6.98
C HIS A 32 10.47 10.10 5.68
N HIS A 33 10.92 11.34 5.69
CA HIS A 33 11.64 11.94 4.58
C HIS A 33 12.96 12.49 5.09
N TYR A 34 14.03 12.36 4.30
CA TYR A 34 15.32 12.93 4.65
C TYR A 34 15.47 14.30 3.99
N ASP A 35 15.60 15.35 4.79
CA ASP A 35 15.85 16.70 4.31
C ASP A 35 17.36 16.86 4.02
N LEU A 36 17.73 16.80 2.74
CA LEU A 36 19.12 16.93 2.31
C LEU A 36 19.71 18.32 2.58
N GLN A 37 18.90 19.38 2.67
CA GLN A 37 19.39 20.73 2.96
C GLN A 37 19.79 20.88 4.42
N ARG A 38 19.02 20.25 5.32
CA ARG A 38 19.24 20.29 6.76
C ARG A 38 20.07 19.13 7.29
N GLY A 39 20.24 18.08 6.51
CA GLY A 39 20.96 16.86 6.92
C GLY A 39 20.23 16.06 7.99
N GLU A 40 18.90 16.20 8.09
CA GLU A 40 18.10 15.59 9.16
C GLU A 40 16.92 14.78 8.64
N ARG A 41 16.53 13.76 9.41
CA ARG A 41 15.33 12.96 9.13
C ARG A 41 14.11 13.69 9.70
N LYS A 42 13.12 13.93 8.86
CA LYS A 42 11.85 14.58 9.22
C LYS A 42 10.71 13.58 9.18
N LYS A 43 9.79 13.71 10.13
CA LYS A 43 8.53 12.95 10.15
C LYS A 43 7.42 13.74 9.45
N LEU A 44 6.61 13.05 8.67
CA LEU A 44 5.43 13.56 7.99
C LEU A 44 4.20 13.29 8.87
N ASN A 45 3.74 14.34 9.56
CA ASN A 45 2.62 14.30 10.49
C ASN A 45 1.28 14.72 9.84
N ASN A 46 1.21 14.76 8.51
CA ASN A 46 -0.05 15.04 7.83
C ASN A 46 -1.11 13.97 8.19
N PRO A 47 -2.34 14.38 8.53
CA PRO A 47 -3.39 13.43 8.84
C PRO A 47 -3.71 12.58 7.60
N VAL A 48 -3.98 11.30 7.83
CA VAL A 48 -4.39 10.35 6.78
C VAL A 48 -5.63 9.63 7.28
N SER A 49 -6.68 9.63 6.47
CA SER A 49 -7.85 8.80 6.71
C SER A 49 -7.71 7.48 5.96
N PHE A 50 -8.20 6.40 6.58
CA PHE A 50 -8.26 5.08 5.97
C PHE A 50 -9.64 4.46 6.27
N PRO A 51 -10.17 3.63 5.37
CA PRO A 51 -11.50 3.06 5.54
C PRO A 51 -11.48 1.89 6.52
N ARG A 52 -12.60 1.67 7.24
CA ARG A 52 -12.83 0.44 8.01
C ARG A 52 -12.86 -0.80 7.11
N HIS A 53 -13.46 -0.68 5.93
CA HIS A 53 -13.55 -1.74 4.94
C HIS A 53 -12.86 -1.32 3.64
N LEU A 54 -11.83 -2.06 3.23
CA LEU A 54 -11.05 -1.80 2.03
C LEU A 54 -11.38 -2.83 0.95
N ARG A 55 -11.85 -2.37 -0.22
CA ARG A 55 -12.09 -3.23 -1.39
C ARG A 55 -10.95 -3.06 -2.39
N LEU A 56 -10.19 -4.12 -2.63
CA LEU A 56 -9.10 -4.17 -3.60
C LEU A 56 -9.51 -4.96 -4.83
N ARG A 57 -9.35 -4.36 -6.01
CA ARG A 57 -9.44 -5.10 -7.29
C ARG A 57 -8.09 -5.67 -7.62
N ILE A 58 -8.05 -6.99 -7.80
CA ILE A 58 -6.83 -7.74 -8.11
C ILE A 58 -6.98 -8.25 -9.53
N SER A 59 -6.20 -7.67 -10.43
CA SER A 59 -6.11 -8.11 -11.82
C SER A 59 -5.16 -9.29 -11.89
N LYS A 60 -5.67 -10.44 -12.33
CA LYS A 60 -4.79 -11.54 -12.75
C LYS A 60 -4.18 -11.13 -14.09
N SER A 61 -2.88 -10.88 -14.11
CA SER A 61 -2.15 -10.82 -15.38
C SER A 61 -1.98 -12.24 -15.89
N SER A 62 -2.58 -12.59 -17.04
CA SER A 62 -1.94 -13.54 -17.93
C SER A 62 -0.54 -12.99 -18.23
N GLY A 63 0.50 -13.79 -18.09
CA GLY A 63 1.90 -13.33 -18.03
C GLY A 63 2.48 -12.73 -19.31
N ALA A 64 1.70 -12.04 -20.15
CA ALA A 64 2.19 -11.38 -21.35
C ALA A 64 2.19 -9.87 -21.16
N ALA A 65 3.38 -9.30 -21.00
CA ALA A 65 3.61 -7.90 -21.34
C ALA A 65 3.53 -7.76 -22.87
N ALA A 66 2.33 -7.74 -23.43
CA ALA A 66 2.12 -7.43 -24.85
C ALA A 66 2.21 -5.91 -25.06
N PRO A 67 2.83 -5.44 -26.15
CA PRO A 67 2.97 -4.02 -26.43
C PRO A 67 1.60 -3.44 -26.76
N ALA A 68 1.37 -2.20 -26.33
CA ALA A 68 0.18 -1.43 -26.66
C ALA A 68 0.09 -1.18 -28.17
N ALA A 69 -0.52 -2.10 -28.91
CA ALA A 69 -1.05 -1.88 -30.24
C ALA A 69 -2.19 -2.86 -30.48
N SER A 70 -3.30 -2.35 -31.03
CA SER A 70 -4.54 -3.04 -31.44
C SER A 70 -5.39 -3.71 -30.35
N GLY A 71 -6.36 -2.95 -29.84
CA GLY A 71 -7.79 -3.24 -30.08
C GLY A 71 -8.46 -4.51 -29.52
N GLU A 72 -7.78 -5.38 -28.79
CA GLU A 72 -8.42 -6.59 -28.22
C GLU A 72 -8.78 -6.40 -26.75
N VAL A 73 -10.08 -6.57 -26.46
CA VAL A 73 -10.66 -6.56 -25.13
C VAL A 73 -10.24 -7.86 -24.44
N GLU A 74 -9.01 -7.91 -23.92
CA GLU A 74 -8.61 -8.96 -22.99
C GLU A 74 -9.52 -8.89 -21.77
N THR A 75 -10.41 -9.88 -21.63
CA THR A 75 -11.29 -10.06 -20.48
C THR A 75 -10.43 -10.33 -19.25
N ALA A 76 -9.92 -9.25 -18.65
CA ALA A 76 -9.14 -9.29 -17.43
C ALA A 76 -10.03 -9.86 -16.33
N THR A 77 -9.84 -11.14 -15.99
CA THR A 77 -10.53 -11.77 -14.86
C THR A 77 -10.02 -11.13 -13.57
N SER A 78 -10.71 -10.09 -13.13
CA SER A 78 -10.40 -9.39 -11.88
C SER A 78 -11.18 -10.00 -10.72
N THR A 79 -10.49 -10.32 -9.63
CA THR A 79 -11.13 -10.69 -8.37
C THR A 79 -11.20 -9.50 -7.43
N ILE A 80 -12.29 -9.37 -6.68
CA ILE A 80 -12.42 -8.35 -5.64
C ILE A 80 -12.10 -9.01 -4.29
N ALA A 81 -11.11 -8.48 -3.58
CA ALA A 81 -10.81 -8.85 -2.20
C ALA A 81 -11.30 -7.73 -1.27
N THR A 82 -11.97 -8.11 -0.19
CA THR A 82 -12.42 -7.16 0.84
C THR A 82 -11.64 -7.43 2.12
N TYR A 83 -11.10 -6.38 2.71
CA TYR A 83 -10.39 -6.41 3.98
C TYR A 83 -11.12 -5.55 4.99
N GLU A 84 -11.12 -5.99 6.23
CA GLU A 84 -11.53 -5.19 7.38
C GLU A 84 -10.28 -4.72 8.14
N CYS A 85 -10.28 -3.45 8.53
CA CYS A 85 -9.22 -2.88 9.35
C CYS A 85 -9.42 -3.33 10.81
N VAL A 86 -8.60 -4.28 11.25
CA VAL A 86 -8.62 -4.82 12.62
C VAL A 86 -7.90 -3.93 13.63
N GLY A 87 -7.08 -2.99 13.17
CA GLY A 87 -6.37 -2.07 14.03
C GLY A 87 -5.32 -1.26 13.27
N TYR A 88 -4.65 -0.37 14.00
CA TYR A 88 -3.55 0.45 13.49
C TYR A 88 -2.50 0.69 14.56
N LEU A 89 -1.29 0.99 14.09
CA LEU A 89 -0.15 1.36 14.91
C LEU A 89 0.22 2.81 14.60
N GLU A 90 0.24 3.64 15.63
CA GLU A 90 0.60 5.04 15.52
C GLU A 90 1.92 5.33 16.23
N HIS A 91 2.78 6.10 15.57
CA HIS A 91 3.92 6.74 16.23
C HIS A 91 3.50 8.15 16.63
N VAL A 92 3.45 8.45 17.92
CA VAL A 92 3.06 9.75 18.47
C VAL A 92 4.32 10.55 18.79
N SER A 93 4.63 11.51 17.92
CA SER A 93 5.75 12.46 18.08
C SER A 93 5.85 13.46 16.92
N ASP A 94 6.61 14.54 17.12
CA ASP A 94 7.08 15.41 16.03
C ASP A 94 8.49 15.05 15.52
N SER A 95 9.17 14.16 16.22
CA SER A 95 10.52 13.70 15.89
C SER A 95 10.50 12.41 15.08
N ALA A 96 11.39 12.31 14.09
CA ALA A 96 11.67 11.05 13.40
C ALA A 96 12.60 10.12 14.21
N MET A 97 13.22 10.63 15.28
CA MET A 97 14.26 9.94 16.04
C MET A 97 13.76 9.42 17.40
N SER A 98 12.62 9.91 17.87
CA SER A 98 12.04 9.55 19.16
C SER A 98 10.51 9.70 19.13
N GLY A 99 9.86 8.94 20.00
CA GLY A 99 8.41 9.00 20.18
C GLY A 99 7.88 7.78 20.91
N HIS A 100 6.56 7.70 21.01
CA HIS A 100 5.85 6.59 21.62
C HIS A 100 5.00 5.88 20.56
N TYR A 101 4.88 4.56 20.67
CA TYR A 101 4.03 3.77 19.78
C TYR A 101 2.76 3.36 20.52
N THR A 102 1.61 3.65 19.92
CA THR A 102 0.30 3.23 20.43
C THR A 102 -0.36 2.32 19.41
N ALA A 103 -0.78 1.15 19.85
CA ALA A 103 -1.55 0.22 19.06
C ALA A 103 -3.03 0.32 19.44
N THR A 104 -3.89 0.45 18.45
CA THR A 104 -5.34 0.40 18.63
C THR A 104 -5.87 -0.79 17.86
N LEU A 105 -6.55 -1.69 18.58
CA LEU A 105 -7.27 -2.82 18.02
C LEU A 105 -8.75 -2.53 18.12
N TYR A 106 -9.49 -2.95 17.11
CA TYR A 106 -10.93 -2.93 17.16
C TYR A 106 -11.43 -4.27 17.67
N GLN A 107 -12.30 -4.25 18.67
CA GLN A 107 -12.97 -5.46 19.16
C GLN A 107 -14.17 -5.78 18.27
N ASP A 108 -14.46 -7.06 18.13
CA ASP A 108 -15.71 -7.53 17.56
C ASP A 108 -16.78 -7.47 18.64
N ASP A 109 -17.95 -6.88 18.34
CA ASP A 109 -19.08 -6.75 19.29
C ASP A 109 -19.62 -8.11 19.80
N ALA A 110 -19.13 -9.24 19.25
CA ALA A 110 -19.50 -10.58 19.67
C ALA A 110 -18.98 -10.94 21.08
N ASP A 111 -17.82 -10.43 21.49
CA ASP A 111 -17.23 -10.71 22.82
C ASP A 111 -17.84 -9.84 23.93
N ALA A 112 -18.60 -8.79 23.59
CA ALA A 112 -19.27 -7.93 24.57
C ALA A 112 -20.56 -8.55 25.16
N ALA A 113 -21.06 -9.65 24.58
CA ALA A 113 -22.26 -10.35 25.03
C ALA A 113 -22.00 -11.41 26.12
N GLU A 114 -20.75 -11.67 26.50
CA GLU A 114 -20.36 -12.65 27.53
C GLU A 114 -19.77 -11.99 28.79
N LEU A 115 -20.47 -11.02 29.38
CA LEU A 115 -20.21 -10.59 30.76
C LEU A 115 -21.47 -10.76 31.62
N PRO A 116 -21.40 -11.50 32.75
CA PRO A 116 -22.55 -11.84 33.61
C PRO A 116 -23.11 -10.67 34.41
#